data_AF-A0A0R1H124-F1
#
_entry.id   AF-A0A0R1H124-F1
#
_cell.length_a   1.000
_cell.length_b   1.000
_cell.length_c   1.000
_cell.angle_alpha   90.00
_cell.angle_beta   90.00
_cell.angle_gamma   90.00
#
_symmetry.space_group_name_H-M   'P 1'
#
loop_
_entity.id
_entity.type
_entity.pdbx_description
1 polymer ?
#
loop_
_entity_poly.entity_id
_entity_poly.type
_entity_poly.pdbx_seq_one_letter_code
_entity_poly.pdbx_strand_id
1 'polypeptide(L)' 'MMPTKADMSEGDFQKLLKIALMDLRIRRTLLENEITDQRNDLRTLEQDEAIERLEQQILPVQADYDHYRTFLKAEK' A
#
# COMPACT_ATOMS: atom_id res chain seq x y z
N MET A 1 32.91 5.52 10.52
CA MET A 1 31.77 5.92 11.37
C MET A 1 30.52 5.63 10.56
N MET A 2 29.59 4.80 11.05
CA MET A 2 28.36 4.52 10.30
C MET A 2 27.43 5.74 10.38
N PRO A 3 26.92 6.27 9.25
CA PRO A 3 26.00 7.40 9.27
C PRO A 3 24.76 7.02 10.08
N THR A 4 24.37 7.91 10.99
CA THR A 4 23.14 7.75 11.79
C THR A 4 21.96 8.35 11.02
N LYS A 5 20.72 8.15 11.49
CA LYS A 5 19.49 8.73 10.90
C LYS A 5 19.57 10.24 10.58
N ALA A 6 20.54 10.96 11.15
CA ALA A 6 20.81 12.37 10.92
C ALA A 6 21.42 12.72 9.54
N ASP A 7 21.86 11.72 8.75
CA ASP A 7 22.50 11.95 7.45
C ASP A 7 21.60 11.65 6.24
N MET A 8 20.31 11.34 6.44
CA MET A 8 19.40 11.14 5.31
C MET A 8 19.18 12.46 4.59
N SER A 9 19.72 12.58 3.38
CA SER A 9 19.43 13.71 2.52
C SER A 9 17.94 13.71 2.15
N GLU A 10 17.38 14.88 1.86
CA GLU A 10 16.03 14.99 1.32
C GLU A 10 15.84 14.08 0.09
N GLY A 11 16.88 13.94 -0.75
CA GLY A 11 16.84 13.06 -1.91
C GLY A 11 16.69 11.58 -1.54
N ASP A 12 17.32 11.13 -0.47
CA ASP A 12 17.19 9.74 0.00
C ASP A 12 15.84 9.50 0.67
N PHE A 13 15.29 10.51 1.36
CA PHE A 13 13.92 10.47 1.86
C PHE A 13 12.90 10.32 0.72
N GLN A 14 13.03 11.13 -0.34
CA GLN A 14 12.13 11.02 -1.51
C GLN A 14 12.25 9.66 -2.22
N LYS A 15 13.44 9.06 -2.29
CA LYS A 15 13.62 7.70 -2.84
C LYS A 15 12.92 6.65 -1.99
N LEU A 16 13.10 6.68 -0.66
CA LEU A 16 12.43 5.75 0.25
C LEU A 16 10.91 5.92 0.20
N LEU A 17 10.43 7.15 0.09
CA LEU A 17 9.01 7.44 -0.06
C LEU A 17 8.45 6.86 -1.36
N LYS A 18 9.16 7.01 -2.49
CA LYS A 18 8.79 6.39 -3.77
C LYS A 18 8.73 4.86 -3.67
N ILE A 19 9.68 4.23 -2.98
CA ILE A 19 9.70 2.78 -2.75
C ILE A 19 8.50 2.36 -1.89
N ALA A 20 8.23 3.05 -0.79
CA ALA A 20 7.11 2.76 0.10
C ALA A 20 5.76 2.90 -0.62
N LEU A 21 5.58 3.96 -1.41
CA LEU A 21 4.37 4.16 -2.22
C LEU A 21 4.20 3.06 -3.28
N MET A 22 5.29 2.60 -3.89
CA MET A 22 5.25 1.50 -4.84
C MET A 22 4.86 0.18 -4.16
N ASP A 23 5.43 -0.11 -2.98
CA ASP A 23 5.08 -1.30 -2.19
C ASP A 23 3.61 -1.30 -1.75
N LEU A 24 3.11 -0.18 -1.22
CA LEU A 24 1.70 -0.02 -0.85
C LEU A 24 0.77 -0.21 -2.06
N ARG A 25 1.16 0.31 -3.22
CA ARG A 25 0.41 0.09 -4.47
C ARG A 25 0.38 -1.39 -4.86
N ILE A 26 1.51 -2.09 -4.78
CA ILE A 26 1.58 -3.53 -5.09
C ILE A 26 0.69 -4.32 -4.13
N ARG A 27 0.79 -4.07 -2.82
CA ARG A 27 -0.04 -4.73 -1.80
C ARG A 27 -1.53 -4.53 -2.05
N ARG A 28 -1.93 -3.30 -2.39
CA ARG A 28 -3.31 -3.01 -2.77
C ARG A 28 -3.74 -3.82 -3.99
N THR A 29 -2.93 -3.87 -5.04
CA THR A 29 -3.26 -4.66 -6.25
C THR A 29 -3.38 -6.15 -5.95
N LEU A 30 -2.54 -6.70 -5.07
CA LEU A 30 -2.65 -8.10 -4.65
C LEU A 30 -3.98 -8.37 -3.92
N LEU A 31 -4.37 -7.50 -2.99
CA LEU A 31 -5.65 -7.62 -2.27
C LEU A 31 -6.86 -7.46 -3.21
N GLU A 32 -6.80 -6.52 -4.16
CA GLU A 32 -7.86 -6.32 -5.17
C GLU A 32 -8.01 -7.54 -6.09
N ASN A 33 -6.89 -8.18 -6.48
CA ASN A 33 -6.92 -9.41 -7.25
C ASN A 33 -7.53 -10.56 -6.43
N GLU A 34 -7.15 -10.71 -5.17
CA GLU A 34 -7.69 -11.75 -4.29
C GLU A 34 -9.22 -11.59 -4.09
N ILE A 35 -9.71 -10.36 -3.92
CA ILE A 35 -11.16 -10.08 -3.90
C ILE A 35 -11.81 -10.49 -5.22
N THR A 36 -11.15 -10.22 -6.35
CA THR A 36 -11.68 -10.54 -7.68
C THR A 36 -11.77 -12.05 -7.87
N ASP A 37 -10.77 -12.80 -7.43
CA ASP A 37 -10.75 -14.26 -7.47
C ASP A 37 -11.87 -14.84 -6.59
N GLN A 38 -11.99 -14.36 -5.34
CA GLN A 38 -13.07 -14.78 -4.43
C GLN A 38 -14.48 -14.47 -4.97
N ARG A 39 -14.65 -13.38 -5.74
CA ARG A 39 -15.92 -13.02 -6.37
C ARG A 39 -16.25 -13.85 -7.61
N ASN A 40 -15.24 -14.37 -8.31
CA ASN A 40 -15.40 -15.18 -9.52
C ASN A 40 -15.74 -16.63 -9.19
N ASP A 41 -15.37 -17.10 -7.99
CA ASP A 41 -15.76 -18.41 -7.49
C ASP A 41 -17.24 -18.43 -7.00
N LEU A 42 -17.78 -19.64 -6.81
CA LEU A 42 -19.20 -19.87 -6.55
C LEU A 42 -19.64 -19.21 -5.24
N ARG A 43 -20.45 -18.16 -5.33
CA ARG A 43 -20.80 -17.25 -4.23
C ARG A 43 -21.37 -17.99 -3.01
N THR A 44 -20.57 -18.08 -1.95
CA THR A 44 -20.96 -18.65 -0.64
C THR A 44 -20.88 -17.60 0.47
N LEU A 45 -21.55 -17.86 1.59
CA LEU A 45 -21.49 -16.99 2.79
C LEU A 45 -20.04 -16.81 3.28
N GLU A 46 -19.23 -17.87 3.23
CA GLU A 46 -17.82 -17.83 3.62
C GLU A 46 -16.98 -16.90 2.73
N GLN A 47 -17.32 -16.81 1.43
CA GLN A 47 -16.67 -15.88 0.51
C GLN A 47 -17.04 -14.43 0.77
N ASP A 48 -18.31 -14.15 1.09
CA ASP A 48 -18.73 -12.79 1.43
C ASP A 48 -17.96 -12.29 2.68
N GLU A 49 -17.78 -13.13 3.70
CA GLU A 49 -16.95 -12.81 4.86
C GLU A 49 -15.45 -12.65 4.53
N ALA A 50 -14.93 -13.44 3.59
CA ALA A 50 -13.54 -13.34 3.15
C ALA A 50 -13.31 -12.03 2.37
N ILE A 51 -14.25 -11.64 1.50
CA ILE A 51 -14.23 -10.38 0.77
C ILE A 51 -14.27 -9.20 1.73
N GLU A 52 -15.17 -9.20 2.72
CA GLU A 52 -15.24 -8.13 3.71
C GLU A 52 -13.91 -7.98 4.50
N ARG A 53 -13.28 -9.10 4.86
CA ARG A 53 -11.98 -9.10 5.53
C ARG A 53 -10.86 -8.55 4.63
N LEU A 54 -10.89 -8.84 3.34
CA LEU A 54 -9.92 -8.29 2.38
C LEU A 54 -10.16 -6.79 2.16
N GLU A 55 -11.42 -6.35 2.07
CA GLU A 55 -11.78 -4.93 1.96
C GLU A 55 -11.34 -4.14 3.20
N GLN A 56 -11.50 -4.71 4.40
CA GLN A 56 -10.99 -4.10 5.65
C GLN A 56 -9.46 -3.97 5.65
N GLN A 57 -8.73 -4.87 5.02
CA GLN A 57 -7.27 -4.79 4.89
C GLN A 57 -6.81 -3.75 3.86
N ILE A 58 -7.64 -3.42 2.87
CA ILE A 58 -7.33 -2.38 1.87
C ILE A 58 -7.37 -0.99 2.50
N LEU A 59 -8.28 -0.74 3.44
CA LEU A 59 -8.45 0.57 4.10
C LEU A 59 -7.15 1.15 4.69
N PRO A 60 -6.39 0.44 5.55
CA PRO A 60 -5.14 0.97 6.09
C PRO A 60 -4.08 1.17 5.01
N VAL A 61 -4.00 0.29 4.00
CA VAL A 61 -3.05 0.43 2.88
C VAL A 61 -3.32 1.70 2.08
N GLN A 62 -4.61 2.02 1.85
CA GLN A 62 -5.00 3.26 1.18
C GLN A 62 -4.70 4.49 2.04
N ALA A 63 -5.02 4.44 3.34
CA ALA A 63 -4.74 5.53 4.27
C ALA A 63 -3.23 5.85 4.35
N ASP A 64 -2.39 4.82 4.43
CA ASP A 64 -0.92 4.97 4.46
C ASP A 64 -0.40 5.53 3.13
N TYR A 65 -0.94 5.06 2.00
CA TYR A 65 -0.57 5.55 0.68
C TYR A 65 -0.91 7.04 0.53
N ASP A 66 -2.12 7.44 0.90
CA ASP A 66 -2.58 8.82 0.84
C ASP A 66 -1.76 9.71 1.77
N HIS A 67 -1.48 9.23 2.99
CA HIS A 67 -0.61 9.92 3.93
C HIS A 67 0.79 10.15 3.36
N TYR A 68 1.46 9.10 2.86
CA TYR A 68 2.82 9.22 2.33
C TYR A 68 2.88 10.06 1.06
N ARG A 69 1.84 10.03 0.23
CA ARG A 69 1.75 10.87 -0.96
C ARG A 69 1.82 12.37 -0.63
N THR A 70 1.37 12.80 0.55
CA THR A 70 1.47 14.21 0.97
C THR A 70 2.91 14.70 1.14
N PHE A 71 3.87 13.80 1.37
CA PHE A 71 5.29 14.14 1.53
C PHE A 71 6.08 14.05 0.21
N LEU A 72 5.45 13.56 -0.86
CA LEU A 72 6.08 13.48 -2.17
C LEU A 72 6.17 14.90 -2.76
N LYS A 73 7.40 15.38 -2.96
CA LYS A 73 7.60 16.64 -3.67
C LYS A 73 7.33 16.41 -5.15
N ALA A 74 6.56 17.31 -5.78
CA ALA A 74 6.44 17.33 -7.24
C ALA A 74 7.85 17.51 -7.82
N GLU A 75 8.30 16.56 -8.65
CA GLU A 75 9.51 16.74 -9.46
C GLU A 75 9.25 17.95 -10.37
N LYS A 76 9.96 19.06 -10.11
CA LYS A 76 10.02 20.22 -11.00
C LYS A 76 11.06 19.98 -12.08
#